data_AF-A0A1Y4TNH7-F1
#
_entry.id   AF-A0A1Y4TNH7-F1
#
_cell.length_a   1.000
_cell.length_b   1.000
_cell.length_c   1.000
_cell.angle_alpha   90.00
_cell.angle_beta   90.00
_cell.angle_gamma   90.00
#
_symmetry.space_group_name_H-M   'P 1'
#
loop_
_entity.id
_entity.type
_entity.pdbx_description
1 polymer ?
#
loop_
_entity_poly.entity_id
_entity_poly.type
_entity_poly.pdbx_seq_one_letter_code
_entity_poly.pdbx_strand_id
1 'polypeptide(L)' 'MERKHFGIMLFLVGSIGYLILSLYLSMNRFNYNGMTGTYAALLGNELLVPYIIFCAMGIVGFIICVYETYFCKKK' A
#
# COMPACT_ATOMS: atom_id res chain seq x y z
N MET A 1 21.53 -10.82 0.95
CA MET A 1 20.13 -10.93 0.49
C MET A 1 20.09 -10.50 -0.97
N GLU A 2 19.64 -11.37 -1.88
CA GLU A 2 19.42 -10.94 -3.27
C GLU A 2 18.39 -9.79 -3.27
N ARG A 3 18.57 -8.78 -4.13
CA ARG A 3 17.70 -7.59 -4.18
C ARG A 3 16.22 -7.99 -4.37
N LYS A 4 15.98 -9.17 -4.94
CA LYS A 4 14.65 -9.73 -5.19
C LYS A 4 13.89 -9.99 -3.89
N HIS A 5 14.57 -10.48 -2.87
CA HIS A 5 13.98 -10.75 -1.57
C HIS A 5 13.58 -9.45 -0.87
N PHE A 6 14.35 -8.39 -1.07
CA PHE A 6 14.05 -7.06 -0.54
C PHE A 6 12.84 -6.44 -1.25
N GLY A 7 12.76 -6.53 -2.58
CA GLY A 7 11.60 -6.08 -3.35
C GLY A 7 10.31 -6.83 -2.97
N ILE A 8 10.39 -8.15 -2.81
CA ILE A 8 9.27 -8.99 -2.37
C ILE A 8 8.82 -8.64 -0.94
N MET A 9 9.76 -8.44 -0.01
CA MET A 9 9.44 -8.00 1.35
C MET A 9 8.75 -6.63 1.35
N LEU A 10 9.25 -5.66 0.59
CA LEU A 10 8.62 -4.34 0.47
C LEU A 10 7.22 -4.42 -0.12
N PHE A 11 7.02 -5.24 -1.16
CA PHE A 11 5.72 -5.45 -1.78
C PHE A 11 4.73 -6.09 -0.81
N LEU A 12 5.15 -7.11 -0.06
CA LEU A 12 4.33 -7.78 0.95
C LEU A 12 3.92 -6.82 2.07
N VAL A 13 4.88 -6.08 2.63
CA VAL A 13 4.60 -5.11 3.71
C VAL A 13 3.67 -4.00 3.23
N GLY A 14 3.92 -3.44 2.04
CA GLY A 14 3.03 -2.42 1.44
C GLY A 14 1.61 -2.95 1.19
N SER A 15 1.49 -4.16 0.64
CA SER A 15 0.20 -4.77 0.32
C SER A 15 -0.59 -5.16 1.58
N ILE A 16 0.07 -5.73 2.59
CA ILE A 16 -0.56 -6.08 3.86
C ILE A 16 -1.02 -4.83 4.59
N GLY A 17 -0.18 -3.79 4.66
CA GLY A 17 -0.54 -2.51 5.27
C GLY A 17 -1.74 -1.85 4.57
N TYR A 18 -1.76 -1.85 3.24
CA TYR A 18 -2.89 -1.38 2.44
C TYR A 18 -4.18 -2.15 2.72
N LEU A 19 -4.11 -3.49 2.78
CA LEU A 19 -5.27 -4.34 3.03
C LEU A 19 -5.84 -4.14 4.44
N ILE A 20 -4.98 -4.07 5.45
CA ILE A 20 -5.40 -3.84 6.84
C ILE A 20 -6.08 -2.46 6.97
N LEU A 21 -5.50 -1.41 6.39
CA LEU A 21 -6.12 -0.09 6.38
C LEU A 21 -7.46 -0.12 5.64
N SER A 22 -7.53 -0.75 4.47
CA SER A 22 -8.77 -0.84 3.69
C SER A 22 -9.89 -1.58 4.45
N LEU A 23 -9.55 -2.65 5.16
CA LEU A 23 -10.49 -3.38 6.02
C LEU A 23 -10.94 -2.53 7.21
N TYR A 24 -10.01 -1.85 7.89
CA TYR A 24 -10.32 -0.94 8.99
C TYR A 24 -11.29 0.17 8.55
N LEU A 25 -11.00 0.79 7.40
CA LEU A 25 -11.85 1.79 6.75
C LEU A 25 -13.22 1.25 6.35
N SER A 26 -13.30 -0.01 5.91
CA SER A 26 -14.57 -0.64 5.55
C SER A 26 -15.44 -0.97 6.77
N MET A 27 -14.82 -1.32 7.90
CA MET A 27 -15.55 -1.64 9.14
C MET A 27 -15.99 -0.38 9.89
N ASN A 28 -15.21 0.69 9.79
CA ASN A 28 -15.51 1.96 10.44
C ASN A 28 -16.34 2.86 9.51
N ARG A 29 -17.68 2.81 9.61
CA ARG A 29 -18.56 3.75 8.90
C ARG A 29 -18.34 5.16 9.44
N PHE A 30 -17.51 5.92 8.75
CA PHE A 30 -17.19 7.29 9.12
C PHE A 30 -18.04 8.26 8.31
N ASN A 31 -18.60 9.24 9.02
CA ASN A 31 -19.36 10.33 8.42
C ASN A 31 -18.62 11.62 8.77
N TYR A 32 -17.91 12.18 7.78
CA TYR A 32 -17.09 13.37 7.97
C TYR A 32 -17.66 14.51 7.14
N ASN A 33 -18.11 15.57 7.81
CA ASN A 33 -18.61 16.79 7.16
C ASN A 33 -19.76 16.55 6.14
N GLY A 34 -20.63 15.55 6.40
CA GLY A 34 -21.73 15.15 5.51
C GLY A 34 -21.30 14.25 4.33
N MET A 35 -20.01 13.97 4.18
CA MET A 35 -19.51 12.97 3.24
C MET A 35 -19.45 11.59 3.90
N THR A 36 -19.88 10.59 3.13
CA THR A 36 -19.82 9.18 3.51
C THR A 36 -18.96 8.41 2.53
N GLY A 37 -18.35 7.32 3.00
CA GLY A 37 -17.50 6.45 2.19
C GLY A 37 -16.04 6.45 2.62
N THR A 38 -15.21 5.73 1.87
CA THR A 38 -13.80 5.48 2.20
C THR A 38 -12.98 6.77 2.26
N TYR A 39 -13.21 7.70 1.33
CA TYR A 39 -12.52 8.99 1.32
C TYR A 39 -12.81 9.84 2.57
N ALA A 40 -14.08 9.87 3.01
CA ALA A 40 -14.47 10.58 4.23
C ALA A 40 -13.84 9.96 5.49
N ALA A 41 -13.73 8.64 5.54
CA ALA A 41 -13.05 7.91 6.60
C ALA A 41 -11.53 8.11 6.61
N LEU A 42 -10.90 8.24 5.43
CA LEU A 42 -9.47 8.55 5.26
C LEU A 42 -9.16 9.97 5.76
N LEU A 43 -9.99 10.94 5.38
CA LEU A 43 -9.80 12.34 5.75
C LEU A 43 -10.11 12.56 7.24
N GLY A 44 -11.19 11.96 7.72
CA GLY A 44 -11.68 12.15 9.09
C GLY A 44 -10.87 11.47 10.18
N ASN A 45 -10.10 10.42 9.85
CA ASN A 45 -9.18 9.77 10.79
C ASN A 45 -7.71 10.16 10.54
N GLU A 46 -7.43 11.12 9.65
CA GLU A 46 -6.07 11.53 9.27
C GLU A 46 -5.20 10.35 8.74
N LEU A 47 -5.84 9.26 8.30
CA LEU A 47 -5.21 8.04 7.79
C LEU A 47 -4.79 8.15 6.32
N LEU A 48 -5.02 9.30 5.69
CA LEU A 48 -4.69 9.55 4.30
C LEU A 48 -3.19 9.45 4.02
N VAL A 49 -2.36 10.01 4.89
CA VAL A 49 -0.89 9.94 4.79
C VAL A 49 -0.38 8.50 4.89
N PRO A 50 -0.70 7.72 5.95
CA PRO A 50 -0.22 6.34 6.04
C PRO A 50 -0.73 5.46 4.89
N TYR A 51 -1.95 5.68 4.40
CA TYR A 51 -2.47 4.95 3.24
C TYR A 51 -1.62 5.18 1.98
N ILE A 52 -1.26 6.43 1.69
CA ILE A 52 -0.40 6.77 0.56
C ILE A 52 0.98 6.14 0.71
N ILE A 53 1.55 6.12 1.92
CA ILE A 53 2.85 5.51 2.18
C ILE A 53 2.81 4.00 1.90
N PHE A 54 1.78 3.28 2.37
CA PHE A 54 1.64 1.85 2.09
C PHE A 54 1.45 1.57 0.59
N CYS A 55 0.66 2.38 -0.11
CA CYS A 55 0.55 2.30 -1.57
C CYS A 55 1.91 2.53 -2.26
N ALA A 56 2.64 3.58 -1.89
CA ALA A 56 3.94 3.89 -2.46
C ALA A 56 4.96 2.76 -2.20
N MET A 57 5.00 2.21 -0.99
CA MET A 57 5.84 1.06 -0.66
C MET A 57 5.49 -0.18 -1.51
N GLY A 58 4.21 -0.46 -1.69
CA GLY A 58 3.74 -1.55 -2.55
C GLY A 58 4.18 -1.35 -4.01
N ILE A 59 4.00 -0.15 -4.55
CA ILE A 59 4.41 0.19 -5.92
C ILE A 59 5.93 0.08 -6.09
N VAL A 60 6.72 0.63 -5.16
CA VAL A 60 8.18 0.56 -5.20
C VAL A 60 8.65 -0.90 -5.11
N GLY A 61 8.08 -1.70 -4.20
CA GLY A 61 8.37 -3.13 -4.11
C GLY A 61 8.05 -3.88 -5.40
N PHE A 62 6.94 -3.56 -6.04
CA PHE A 62 6.55 -4.13 -7.34
C PHE A 62 7.53 -3.76 -8.45
N ILE A 63 7.90 -2.47 -8.55
CA ILE A 63 8.87 -1.99 -9.54
C ILE A 63 10.20 -2.70 -9.39
N ILE A 64 10.71 -2.85 -8.16
CA ILE A 64 11.97 -3.57 -7.89
C ILE A 64 11.85 -5.03 -8.36
N CYS A 65 10.75 -5.70 -8.03
CA CYS A 65 10.52 -7.10 -8.41
C CYS A 65 10.46 -7.30 -9.94
N VAL A 66 9.75 -6.40 -10.64
CA VAL A 66 9.67 -6.38 -12.11
C VAL A 66 11.04 -6.10 -12.71
N TYR A 67 11.74 -5.08 -12.22
CA TYR A 67 13.05 -4.70 -12.74
C TYR A 67 14.06 -5.86 -12.65
N GLU A 68 14.11 -6.55 -11.52
CA GLU A 68 14.97 -7.72 -11.36
C GLU A 68 14.57 -8.88 -12.28
N THR A 69 13.27 -9.14 -12.42
CA THR A 69 12.79 -10.22 -13.28
C THR A 69 13.10 -9.96 -14.76
N TYR A 70 12.99 -8.71 -15.22
CA TYR A 70 13.22 -8.35 -16.62
C TYR A 70 14.69 -8.10 -16.96
N PHE A 71 15.46 -7.45 -16.08
CA PHE A 71 16.87 -7.11 -16.35
C PHE A 71 17.86 -8.18 -15.88
N CYS A 72 17.58 -8.88 -14.78
CA CYS A 72 18.53 -9.86 -14.22
C CYS A 72 18.43 -11.23 -14.92
N LYS A 73 17.28 -11.56 -15.51
CA LYS A 73 17.08 -12.80 -16.30
C LYS A 73 17.60 -12.70 -17.74
N LYS A 74 18.02 -11.49 -18.17
CA LYS A 74 18.58 -11.21 -19.50
C LYS A 74 20.12 -11.30 -19.53
N LYS A 75 20.76 -11.62 -18.40
CA LYS A 75 22.20 -11.86 -18.28
C LYS A 75 22.44 -13.34 -18.04
#